data_AF-A0A959CUE9-F1
#
_entry.id   AF-A0A959CUE9-F1
#
_cell.length_a   1.000
_cell.length_b   1.000
_cell.length_c   1.000
_cell.angle_alpha   90.00
_cell.angle_beta   90.00
_cell.angle_gamma   90.00
#
_symmetry.space_group_name_H-M   'P 1'
#
loop_
_entity.id
_entity.type
_entity.pdbx_description
1 polymer ?
#
loop_
_entity_poly.entity_id
_entity_poly.type
_entity_poly.pdbx_seq_one_letter_code
_entity_poly.pdbx_strand_id
1 'polypeptide(L)'
;FSRGAGGAVDGQAAESYLLHHDGANELLAPAREPFYNRLPETGGTRRQAATFEQPILNSSNLEALRDLAAEVRRILPTAPGIETEGPFDVELGFKDNKIWLFQVRPFVENKRAASSAYLDSITPDIPEEKIIALSTSLKE
;
A
#
# COMPACT_ATOMS: atom_id res chain seq x y z
N PHE A 1 -1.28 5.50 -0.23
CA PHE A 1 -1.61 6.80 0.39
C PHE A 1 -2.07 7.77 -0.68
N SER A 2 -3.26 8.34 -0.53
CA SER A 2 -3.81 9.40 -1.39
C SER A 2 -3.74 10.73 -0.63
N ARG A 3 -3.72 11.85 -1.37
CA ARG A 3 -3.75 13.17 -0.72
C ARG A 3 -5.16 13.48 -0.26
N GLY A 4 -5.26 14.19 0.86
CA GLY A 4 -6.54 14.69 1.36
C GLY A 4 -7.49 13.59 1.82
N ALA A 5 -8.79 13.87 1.77
CA ALA A 5 -9.85 12.97 2.20
C ALA A 5 -10.34 12.12 1.02
N GLY A 6 -9.87 10.87 0.98
CA GLY A 6 -10.28 9.86 0.01
C GLY A 6 -9.62 8.53 0.35
N GLY A 7 -10.17 7.44 -0.19
CA GLY A 7 -9.48 6.15 -0.13
C GLY A 7 -8.25 6.15 -1.03
N ALA A 8 -7.31 5.26 -0.74
CA ALA A 8 -6.26 4.86 -1.67
C ALA A 8 -6.42 3.36 -1.88
N VAL A 9 -6.80 2.96 -3.08
CA VAL A 9 -6.96 1.54 -3.46
C VAL A 9 -5.80 1.14 -4.37
N ASP A 10 -5.35 -0.10 -4.27
CA ASP A 10 -4.32 -0.63 -5.17
C ASP A 10 -4.76 -0.50 -6.64
N GLY A 11 -3.80 -0.16 -7.52
CA GLY A 11 -4.05 0.22 -8.91
C GLY A 11 -4.49 1.68 -9.14
N GLN A 12 -4.75 2.47 -8.09
CA GLN A 12 -4.96 3.91 -8.22
C GLN A 12 -3.62 4.68 -8.32
N ALA A 13 -3.70 5.96 -8.66
CA ALA A 13 -2.55 6.86 -8.74
C ALA A 13 -2.04 7.30 -7.35
N ALA A 14 -2.10 6.41 -6.36
CA ALA A 14 -1.72 6.65 -4.98
C ALA A 14 -0.22 6.40 -4.75
N GLU A 15 0.31 6.95 -3.67
CA GLU A 15 1.68 6.71 -3.20
C GLU A 15 1.76 5.35 -2.47
N SER A 16 2.68 4.49 -2.86
CA SER A 16 2.84 3.14 -2.32
C SER A 16 4.29 2.89 -1.91
N TYR A 17 4.47 2.32 -0.72
CA TYR A 17 5.76 1.96 -0.15
C TYR A 17 5.78 0.49 0.29
N LEU A 18 6.93 -0.15 0.15
CA LEU A 18 7.30 -1.34 0.91
C LEU A 18 8.20 -0.90 2.08
N LEU A 19 7.79 -1.24 3.30
CA LEU A 19 8.54 -0.92 4.52
C LEU A 19 9.15 -2.19 5.10
N HIS A 20 10.47 -2.29 5.06
CA HIS A 20 11.20 -3.42 5.59
C HIS A 20 11.36 -3.33 7.11
N HIS A 21 11.52 -4.48 7.77
CA HIS A 21 11.70 -4.58 9.22
C HIS A 21 13.01 -3.95 9.71
N ASP A 22 14.01 -3.85 8.83
CA ASP A 22 15.37 -3.35 9.11
C ASP A 22 15.45 -1.81 9.01
N GLY A 23 14.33 -1.15 8.72
CA GLY A 23 14.25 0.29 8.55
C GLY A 23 14.38 0.76 7.10
N ALA A 24 14.66 -0.13 6.14
CA ALA A 24 14.69 0.25 4.73
C ALA A 24 13.29 0.61 4.20
N ASN A 25 13.21 1.71 3.44
CA ASN A 25 11.99 2.16 2.78
C ASN A 25 12.18 2.05 1.27
N GLU A 26 11.28 1.33 0.60
CA GLU A 26 11.25 1.27 -0.87
C GLU A 26 9.99 1.97 -1.37
N LEU A 27 10.17 3.03 -2.17
CA LEU A 27 9.07 3.71 -2.85
C LEU A 27 8.72 2.91 -4.11
N LEU A 28 7.55 2.25 -4.10
CA LEU A 28 7.08 1.45 -5.23
C LEU A 28 6.43 2.33 -6.31
N ALA A 29 5.63 3.30 -5.88
CA ALA A 29 4.95 4.23 -6.78
C ALA A 29 4.73 5.59 -6.09
N PRO A 30 5.06 6.72 -6.73
CA PRO A 30 4.68 8.03 -6.23
C PRO A 30 3.19 8.30 -6.48
N ALA A 31 2.59 9.17 -5.67
CA ALA A 31 1.25 9.67 -5.96
C ALA A 31 1.24 10.54 -7.22
N ARG A 32 0.28 10.27 -8.11
CA ARG A 32 0.11 10.91 -9.43
C ARG A 32 -1.28 11.52 -9.63
N GLU A 33 -2.10 11.56 -8.58
CA GLU A 33 -3.42 12.20 -8.63
C GLU A 33 -3.29 13.74 -8.75
N PRO A 34 -3.74 14.36 -9.86
CA PRO A 34 -3.59 15.81 -10.06
C PRO A 34 -4.51 16.64 -9.18
N PHE A 35 -5.51 16.01 -8.57
CA PHE A 35 -6.43 16.68 -7.66
C PHE A 35 -6.78 15.77 -6.50
N TYR A 36 -7.05 16.38 -5.36
CA TYR A 36 -7.51 15.70 -4.16
C TYR A 36 -8.64 16.46 -3.47
N ASN A 37 -9.41 15.76 -2.65
CA ASN A 37 -10.45 16.37 -1.85
C ASN A 37 -9.88 16.84 -0.52
N ARG A 38 -10.21 18.07 -0.12
CA ARG A 38 -9.90 18.66 1.17
C ARG A 38 -11.20 18.87 1.95
N LEU A 39 -11.13 18.69 3.26
CA LEU A 39 -12.22 18.98 4.19
C LEU A 39 -11.94 20.35 4.84
N PRO A 40 -12.66 21.42 4.49
CA PRO A 40 -12.54 22.71 5.15
C PRO A 40 -13.12 22.66 6.58
N GLU A 41 -12.61 23.50 7.48
CA GLU A 41 -13.15 23.65 8.83
C GLU A 41 -14.62 24.13 8.83
N THR A 42 -15.01 24.86 7.78
CA THR A 42 -16.40 25.31 7.58
C THR A 42 -17.36 24.19 7.13
N GLY A 43 -16.86 22.96 6.98
CA GLY A 43 -17.62 21.82 6.47
C GLY A 43 -17.62 21.70 4.94
N GLY A 44 -18.19 20.59 4.46
CA GLY A 44 -18.23 20.22 3.04
C GLY A 44 -16.92 19.63 2.51
N THR A 45 -16.82 19.54 1.18
CA THR A 45 -15.61 19.07 0.48
C THR A 45 -15.19 20.09 -0.58
N ARG A 46 -13.88 20.27 -0.76
CA ARG A 46 -13.32 21.10 -1.84
C ARG A 46 -12.26 20.31 -2.59
N ARG A 47 -12.28 20.39 -3.91
CA ARG A 47 -11.23 19.84 -4.76
C ARG A 47 -10.05 20.82 -4.84
N GLN A 48 -8.83 20.33 -4.63
CA GLN A 48 -7.59 21.10 -4.67
C GLN A 48 -6.58 20.43 -5.61
N ALA A 49 -5.78 21.22 -6.33
CA ALA A 49 -4.73 20.71 -7.20
C ALA A 49 -3.54 20.18 -6.39
N ALA A 50 -2.96 19.07 -6.83
CA ALA A 50 -1.71 18.54 -6.33
C ALA A 50 -0.54 19.14 -7.13
N THR A 51 0.54 19.42 -6.43
CA THR A 51 1.70 20.13 -6.96
C THR A 51 2.91 19.17 -7.14
N PHE A 52 2.87 18.01 -6.47
CA PHE A 52 3.78 16.86 -6.63
C PHE A 52 5.25 17.09 -6.21
N GLU A 53 5.58 18.16 -5.52
CA GLU A 53 6.98 18.47 -5.14
C GLU A 53 7.46 17.74 -3.88
N GLN A 54 6.54 17.13 -3.13
CA GLN A 54 6.84 16.44 -1.87
C GLN A 54 6.10 15.10 -1.84
N PRO A 55 6.66 14.03 -1.26
CA PRO A 55 5.90 12.83 -0.93
C PRO A 55 4.67 13.15 -0.07
N ILE A 56 3.68 12.26 -0.06
CA ILE A 56 2.52 12.39 0.84
C ILE A 56 2.95 12.09 2.27
N LEU A 57 3.71 11.00 2.45
CA LEU A 57 4.27 10.62 3.74
C LEU A 57 5.68 11.16 3.93
N ASN A 58 5.95 11.69 5.12
CA ASN A 58 7.32 12.00 5.53
C ASN A 58 7.95 10.83 6.32
N SER A 59 9.24 10.93 6.60
CA SER A 59 10.01 9.88 7.30
C SER A 59 9.40 9.49 8.66
N SER A 60 8.89 10.46 9.44
CA SER A 60 8.25 10.18 10.73
C SER A 60 6.94 9.41 10.58
N ASN A 61 6.19 9.64 9.49
CA ASN A 61 5.00 8.86 9.20
C ASN A 61 5.36 7.41 8.86
N LEU A 62 6.41 7.19 8.08
CA LEU A 62 6.88 5.84 7.72
C LEU A 62 7.35 5.05 8.95
N GLU A 63 8.01 5.71 9.90
CA GLU A 63 8.40 5.11 11.18
C GLU A 63 7.16 4.76 12.02
N ALA A 64 6.22 5.69 12.17
CA ALA A 64 4.97 5.45 12.90
C ALA A 64 4.14 4.29 12.29
N LEU A 65 4.20 4.07 10.97
CA LEU A 65 3.58 2.93 10.32
C LEU A 65 4.23 1.59 10.70
N ARG A 66 5.56 1.56 10.89
CA ARG A 66 6.26 0.35 11.38
C ARG A 66 5.84 0.02 12.81
N ASP A 67 5.79 1.03 13.67
CA ASP A 67 5.37 0.86 15.06
C ASP A 67 3.92 0.36 15.13
N LEU A 68 3.02 0.97 14.34
CA LEU A 68 1.65 0.51 14.22
C LEU A 68 1.60 -0.95 13.73
N ALA A 69 2.37 -1.32 12.70
CA ALA A 69 2.37 -2.67 12.17
C ALA A 69 2.86 -3.70 13.22
N ALA A 70 3.84 -3.33 14.04
CA ALA A 70 4.29 -4.17 15.15
C ALA A 70 3.20 -4.36 16.21
N GLU A 71 2.52 -3.28 16.60
CA GLU A 71 1.41 -3.33 17.56
C GLU A 71 0.21 -4.13 17.04
N VAL A 72 -0.15 -3.96 15.76
CA VAL A 72 -1.22 -4.71 15.09
C VAL A 72 -0.92 -6.22 15.13
N ARG A 73 0.29 -6.63 14.77
CA ARG A 73 0.72 -8.04 14.84
C ARG A 73 0.75 -8.58 16.26
N ARG A 74 0.99 -7.74 17.27
CA ARG A 74 1.02 -8.15 18.68
C ARG A 74 -0.38 -8.30 19.27
N ILE A 75 -1.31 -7.41 18.91
CA ILE A 75 -2.62 -7.29 19.56
C ILE A 75 -3.66 -8.16 18.85
N LEU A 76 -3.79 -8.05 17.52
CA LEU A 76 -4.92 -8.64 16.81
C LEU A 76 -5.04 -10.15 16.90
N PRO A 77 -3.97 -10.96 16.86
CA PRO A 77 -4.09 -12.40 17.02
C PRO A 77 -4.68 -12.82 18.37
N THR A 78 -4.58 -11.94 19.38
CA THR A 78 -5.14 -12.18 20.73
C THR A 78 -6.56 -11.63 20.89
N ALA A 79 -7.10 -10.92 19.89
CA ALA A 79 -8.41 -10.31 19.96
C ALA A 79 -9.53 -11.34 19.73
N PRO A 80 -10.66 -11.26 20.46
CA PRO A 80 -11.79 -12.16 20.25
C PRO A 80 -12.29 -12.13 18.80
N GLY A 81 -12.46 -13.32 18.20
CA GLY A 81 -12.95 -13.47 16.83
C GLY A 81 -11.89 -13.34 15.73
N ILE A 82 -10.60 -13.25 16.10
CA ILE A 82 -9.47 -13.30 15.17
C ILE A 82 -8.78 -14.66 15.30
N GLU A 83 -8.75 -15.43 14.22
CA GLU A 83 -8.18 -16.79 14.18
C GLU A 83 -6.90 -16.88 13.33
N THR A 84 -6.27 -15.74 13.02
CA THR A 84 -5.07 -15.70 12.19
C THR A 84 -4.02 -14.74 12.78
N GLU A 85 -2.76 -15.06 12.54
CA GLU A 85 -1.60 -14.22 12.85
C GLU A 85 -1.37 -13.11 11.79
N GLY A 86 -2.16 -13.11 10.72
CA GLY A 86 -2.11 -12.15 9.62
C GLY A 86 -2.15 -12.81 8.23
N PRO A 87 -1.94 -12.05 7.14
CA PRO A 87 -1.73 -10.60 7.14
C PRO A 87 -3.00 -9.83 7.56
N PHE A 88 -2.82 -8.55 7.91
CA PHE A 88 -3.93 -7.67 8.32
C PHE A 88 -4.09 -6.54 7.30
N ASP A 89 -5.34 -6.26 6.96
CA ASP A 89 -5.75 -5.12 6.15
C ASP A 89 -6.08 -3.95 7.09
N VAL A 90 -5.41 -2.82 6.89
CA VAL A 90 -5.44 -1.66 7.79
C VAL A 90 -5.81 -0.40 7.00
N GLU A 91 -6.98 0.16 7.30
CA GLU A 91 -7.43 1.43 6.75
C GLU A 91 -7.16 2.55 7.75
N LEU A 92 -6.38 3.55 7.33
CA LEU A 92 -5.97 4.66 8.19
C LEU A 92 -5.77 5.96 7.39
N GLY A 93 -5.65 7.06 8.11
CA GLY A 93 -5.25 8.35 7.58
C GLY A 93 -4.29 9.09 8.51
N PHE A 94 -3.67 10.16 7.99
CA PHE A 94 -2.84 11.06 8.77
C PHE A 94 -3.49 12.44 8.89
N LYS A 95 -3.47 13.01 10.10
CA LYS A 95 -3.76 14.42 10.34
C LYS A 95 -2.73 14.94 11.33
N ASP A 96 -2.04 16.02 10.95
CA ASP A 96 -1.00 16.65 11.78
C ASP A 96 0.08 15.63 12.23
N ASN A 97 0.55 14.79 11.30
CA ASN A 97 1.49 13.68 11.53
C ASN A 97 1.03 12.60 12.51
N LYS A 98 -0.22 12.63 12.94
CA LYS A 98 -0.83 11.60 13.79
C LYS A 98 -1.64 10.61 12.96
N ILE A 99 -1.48 9.32 13.25
CA ILE A 99 -2.28 8.24 12.66
C ILE A 99 -3.70 8.27 13.24
N TRP A 100 -4.67 8.14 12.36
CA TRP A 100 -6.07 7.90 12.67
C TRP A 100 -6.49 6.59 12.03
N LEU A 101 -6.81 5.59 12.86
CA LEU A 101 -7.26 4.28 12.39
C LEU A 101 -8.76 4.34 12.08
N PHE A 102 -9.16 3.87 10.91
CA PHE A 102 -10.56 3.81 10.48
C PHE A 102 -11.09 2.39 10.60
N GLN A 103 -10.32 1.40 10.14
CA GLN A 103 -10.66 -0.01 10.22
C GLN A 103 -9.39 -0.86 10.28
N VAL A 104 -9.47 -1.99 10.98
CA VAL A 104 -8.49 -3.07 10.84
C VAL A 104 -9.20 -4.41 10.82
N ARG A 105 -8.74 -5.32 9.98
CA ARG A 105 -9.30 -6.66 9.87
C ARG A 105 -8.26 -7.68 9.40
N PRO A 106 -8.45 -8.98 9.69
CA PRO A 106 -7.73 -10.05 9.02
C PRO A 106 -7.90 -9.96 7.51
N PHE A 107 -6.81 -10.15 6.78
CA PHE A 107 -6.88 -10.34 5.35
C PHE A 107 -7.42 -11.74 5.05
N VAL A 108 -8.54 -11.83 4.34
CA VAL A 108 -9.14 -13.11 3.96
C VAL A 108 -8.79 -13.40 2.51
N GLU A 109 -7.75 -14.19 2.32
CA GLU A 109 -7.35 -14.62 0.98
C GLU A 109 -8.26 -15.74 0.46
N ASN A 110 -8.66 -15.63 -0.80
CA ASN A 110 -9.42 -16.69 -1.45
C ASN A 110 -8.47 -17.85 -1.80
N LYS A 111 -8.42 -18.88 -0.93
CA LYS A 111 -7.60 -20.08 -1.12
C LYS A 111 -7.83 -20.81 -2.46
N ARG A 112 -8.95 -20.57 -3.16
CA ARG A 112 -9.24 -21.16 -4.48
C ARG A 112 -8.68 -20.35 -5.65
N ALA A 113 -8.36 -19.07 -5.44
CA ALA A 113 -7.72 -18.23 -6.46
C ALA A 113 -6.26 -18.63 -6.66
N ALA A 114 -5.54 -18.97 -5.57
CA ALA A 114 -4.16 -19.44 -5.61
C ALA A 114 -3.95 -20.77 -6.37
N SER A 115 -5.02 -21.54 -6.63
CA SER A 115 -4.99 -22.77 -7.43
C SER A 115 -5.70 -22.63 -8.78
N SER A 116 -5.95 -21.39 -9.22
CA SER A 116 -6.61 -21.13 -10.50
C SER A 116 -5.62 -21.38 -11.63
N ALA A 117 -5.81 -22.47 -12.37
CA ALA A 117 -5.03 -22.78 -13.57
C ALA A 117 -5.01 -21.62 -14.59
N TYR A 118 -6.03 -20.74 -14.56
CA TYR A 118 -6.06 -19.52 -15.35
C TYR A 118 -5.02 -18.49 -14.91
N LEU A 119 -4.86 -18.27 -13.59
CA LEU A 119 -3.86 -17.34 -13.07
C LEU A 119 -2.43 -17.87 -13.26
N ASP A 120 -2.24 -19.19 -13.16
CA ASP A 120 -0.98 -19.85 -13.51
C ASP A 120 -0.66 -19.67 -15.00
N SER A 121 -1.67 -19.80 -15.87
CA SER A 121 -1.49 -19.68 -17.33
C SER A 121 -1.07 -18.29 -17.82
N ILE A 122 -1.35 -17.24 -17.05
CA ILE A 122 -0.98 -15.85 -17.37
C ILE A 122 0.31 -15.40 -16.67
N THR A 123 0.87 -16.24 -15.80
CA THR A 123 2.14 -16.01 -15.12
C THR A 123 3.19 -16.94 -15.73
N PRO A 124 3.85 -16.55 -16.83
CA PRO A 124 4.85 -17.41 -17.45
C PRO A 124 6.01 -17.66 -16.48
N ASP A 125 6.46 -18.91 -16.43
CA ASP A 125 7.66 -19.29 -15.68
C ASP A 125 8.88 -18.73 -16.43
N ILE A 126 9.44 -17.62 -15.93
CA ILE A 126 10.57 -16.94 -16.55
C ILE A 126 11.84 -17.51 -15.90
N PRO A 127 12.74 -18.15 -16.66
CA PRO A 127 13.99 -18.62 -16.09
C PRO A 127 14.83 -17.41 -15.64
N GLU A 128 14.97 -17.23 -14.33
CA GLU A 128 15.71 -16.10 -13.72
C GLU A 128 17.18 -16.06 -14.16
N GLU A 129 17.74 -17.22 -14.52
CA GLU A 129 19.13 -17.38 -14.96
C GLU A 129 19.33 -17.06 -16.46
N LYS A 130 18.27 -16.66 -17.18
CA LYS A 130 18.36 -16.39 -18.62
C LYS A 130 19.02 -15.04 -18.89
N ILE A 131 20.34 -15.06 -19.01
CA ILE A 131 21.14 -13.90 -19.40
C ILE A 131 21.10 -13.75 -20.92
N ILE A 132 20.51 -12.65 -21.41
CA ILE A 132 20.53 -12.28 -22.83
C ILE A 132 21.53 -11.14 -23.01
N ALA A 133 22.55 -11.35 -23.84
CA ALA A 133 23.49 -10.27 -24.19
C ALA A 133 22.75 -9.16 -24.96
N LEU A 134 23.08 -7.89 -24.68
CA LEU A 134 22.44 -6.72 -25.33
C LEU A 134 22.57 -6.69 -26.86
N SER A 135 23.55 -7.40 -27.41
CA SER A 135 23.75 -7.56 -28.85
C SER A 135 22.85 -8.62 -29.50
N THR A 136 22.04 -9.32 -28.70
CA THR A 136 21.19 -10.40 -29.19
C THR A 136 20.01 -9.83 -29.96
N SER A 137 19.98 -10.05 -31.28
CA SER A 137 18.80 -9.76 -32.09
C SER A 137 17.73 -10.80 -31.80
N LEU A 138 16.66 -10.38 -31.13
CA LEU A 138 15.45 -11.18 -31.01
C LEU A 138 14.69 -11.09 -32.33
N LYS A 139 14.38 -12.22 -32.94
CA LYS A 139 13.48 -12.26 -34.11
C LYS A 139 12.04 -12.18 -33.60
N GLU A 140 11.24 -11.37 -34.27
CA GLU A 140 9.77 -11.32 -34.12
C GLU A 140 9.13 -12.67 -34.48
#